data_AF-A0A8S1Q3C2-F1
#
_entry.id   AF-A0A8S1Q3C2-F1
#
_cell.length_a   1.000
_cell.length_b   1.000
_cell.length_c   1.000
_cell.angle_alpha   90.00
_cell.angle_beta   90.00
_cell.angle_gamma   90.00
#
_symmetry.space_group_name_H-M   'P 1'
#
loop_
_entity.id
_entity.type
_entity.pdbx_description
1 polymer ?
#
loop_
_entity_poly.entity_id
_entity_poly.type
_entity_poly.pdbx_seq_one_letter_code
_entity_poly.pdbx_strand_id
1 'polypeptide(L)'
;MEEIRQYFIPTKEISQNLCCKICTYVAINAVECSLCEQLYCEDCAKFWQRKKDQCPDCKGNFKVKQAHRLIREELSKMTFQCVNEFQGCKAPILMNDVLQHAKECQFKNVKCLCGWSGPQSKQKQHEQTCQQFATKQCNICKEDIKLVKYQSHNCFQELKQQLEKITEKFYEFKETSEFSIKELKTHASKESNELQSVKQQIKGITQENNEMKKQLTDLTQLLKNQEQQFKQVIDAQQQQQQQQQQQGPFLTQGKLVESRQFQCSKNHMLQYWMNPNGEDRTKKCFKCQKTQVNCRYCCPLCCFFVCLKCQEPELTKNPHENTVLCPARHKITKKIFGLICTVCDKNSSQMKTPGGGDCTECDFAICFECLENERYKGRTQQCPVQ
;
A
#
# COMPACT_ATOMS: atom_id res chain seq x y z
N MET A 1 0.62 55.18 11.04
CA MET A 1 1.96 55.18 10.39
C MET A 1 3.00 55.93 11.21
N GLU A 2 2.67 57.06 11.86
CA GLU A 2 3.42 57.51 13.07
C GLU A 2 3.56 56.37 14.09
N GLU A 3 2.54 55.52 14.16
CA GLU A 3 2.52 54.33 15.02
C GLU A 3 3.70 53.38 14.80
N ILE A 4 4.19 53.16 13.58
CA ILE A 4 5.28 52.20 13.36
C ILE A 4 6.53 52.64 14.12
N ARG A 5 6.82 53.94 14.09
CA ARG A 5 8.05 54.54 14.62
C ARG A 5 8.12 54.62 16.13
N GLN A 6 6.98 54.55 16.81
CA GLN A 6 6.95 54.55 18.27
C GLN A 6 7.30 53.18 18.88
N TYR A 7 7.37 52.13 18.06
CA TYR A 7 7.53 50.76 18.54
C TYR A 7 8.95 50.20 18.47
N PHE A 8 9.91 50.96 17.92
CA PHE A 8 11.27 50.44 17.79
C PHE A 8 12.41 51.44 17.90
N ILE A 9 13.55 50.89 18.31
CA ILE A 9 14.84 51.58 18.45
C ILE A 9 15.80 50.92 17.44
N PRO A 10 16.46 51.69 16.56
CA PRO A 10 17.46 51.15 15.63
C PRO A 10 18.63 50.51 16.38
N THR A 11 19.00 49.28 16.01
CA THR A 11 20.10 48.53 16.67
C THR A 11 21.50 48.96 16.24
N LYS A 12 21.60 49.69 15.12
CA LYS A 12 22.85 50.16 14.51
C LYS A 12 22.63 51.56 13.94
N GLU A 13 23.74 52.26 13.68
CA GLU A 13 23.70 53.52 12.95
C GLU A 13 23.02 53.33 11.59
N ILE A 14 21.98 54.13 11.35
CA ILE A 14 21.22 54.09 10.10
C ILE A 14 21.93 54.98 9.08
N SER A 15 22.28 54.41 7.93
CA SER A 15 22.79 55.19 6.80
C SER A 15 21.75 56.24 6.38
N GLN A 16 22.15 57.51 6.28
CA GLN A 16 21.26 58.61 5.90
C GLN A 16 20.57 58.42 4.54
N ASN A 17 21.15 57.59 3.67
CA ASN A 17 20.58 57.24 2.35
C ASN A 17 19.34 56.33 2.44
N LEU A 18 19.08 55.74 3.61
CA LEU A 18 17.91 54.90 3.90
C LEU A 18 16.84 55.69 4.68
N CYS A 19 17.10 56.97 4.96
CA CYS A 19 16.16 57.87 5.60
C CYS A 19 15.34 58.65 4.59
N CYS A 20 14.05 58.81 4.88
CA CYS A 20 13.14 59.66 4.12
C CYS A 20 13.54 61.13 4.25
N LYS A 21 13.70 61.86 3.14
CA LYS A 21 14.11 63.27 3.15
C LYS A 21 13.08 64.25 3.74
N ILE A 22 11.81 63.84 3.84
CA ILE A 22 10.74 64.67 4.41
C ILE A 22 10.70 64.56 5.94
N CYS A 23 10.79 63.34 6.48
CA CYS A 23 10.62 63.10 7.91
C CYS A 23 11.91 62.73 8.62
N THR A 24 13.03 62.60 7.90
CA THR A 24 14.39 62.31 8.40
C THR A 24 14.61 60.97 9.12
N TYR A 25 13.57 60.14 9.30
CA TYR A 25 13.69 58.77 9.81
C TYR A 25 13.78 57.74 8.69
N VAL A 26 14.09 56.47 9.03
CA VAL A 26 14.08 55.32 8.11
C VAL A 26 12.82 55.32 7.25
N ALA A 27 13.00 55.16 5.94
CA ALA A 27 11.90 55.13 4.99
C ALA A 27 11.05 53.85 5.17
N ILE A 28 9.76 54.03 5.42
CA ILE A 28 8.76 52.94 5.49
C ILE A 28 8.00 52.92 4.17
N ASN A 29 7.85 51.73 3.57
CA ASN A 29 7.30 51.56 2.21
C ASN A 29 7.99 52.52 1.25
N ALA A 30 9.31 52.38 1.13
CA ALA A 30 10.13 53.42 0.53
C ALA A 30 9.82 53.61 -0.97
N VAL A 31 9.71 54.88 -1.36
CA VAL A 31 9.52 55.34 -2.74
C VAL A 31 10.61 56.35 -3.08
N GLU A 32 10.95 56.46 -4.36
CA GLU A 32 11.98 57.38 -4.85
C GLU A 32 11.38 58.42 -5.78
N CYS A 33 11.93 59.63 -5.77
CA CYS A 33 11.64 60.58 -6.84
C CYS A 33 12.13 60.04 -8.19
N SER A 34 11.30 60.12 -9.22
CA SER A 34 11.64 59.63 -10.56
C SER A 34 12.76 60.42 -11.23
N LEU A 35 13.07 61.64 -10.75
CA LEU A 35 14.07 62.54 -11.33
C LEU A 35 15.41 62.53 -10.58
N CYS A 36 15.39 62.64 -9.24
CA CYS A 36 16.60 62.76 -8.43
C CYS A 36 16.89 61.56 -7.53
N GLU A 37 16.02 60.54 -7.58
CA GLU A 37 16.18 59.25 -6.87
C GLU A 37 16.31 59.38 -5.34
N GLN A 38 15.94 60.53 -4.78
CA GLN A 38 15.88 60.74 -3.35
C GLN A 38 14.75 59.89 -2.74
N LEU A 39 15.01 59.36 -1.54
CA LEU A 39 14.15 58.41 -0.86
C LEU A 39 13.12 59.10 0.04
N TYR A 40 11.89 58.60 0.01
CA TYR A 40 10.79 59.05 0.86
C TYR A 40 9.98 57.86 1.38
N CYS A 41 9.26 58.04 2.48
CA CYS A 41 8.16 57.14 2.81
C CYS A 41 7.02 57.38 1.83
N GLU A 42 6.30 56.33 1.43
CA GLU A 42 5.13 56.44 0.56
C GLU A 42 4.12 57.49 1.06
N ASP A 43 3.80 57.47 2.36
CA ASP A 43 2.87 58.42 2.95
C ASP A 43 3.40 59.85 2.99
N CYS A 44 4.70 60.03 3.26
CA CYS A 44 5.33 61.34 3.23
C CYS A 44 5.26 61.93 1.82
N ALA A 45 5.52 61.11 0.79
CA ALA A 45 5.40 61.51 -0.60
C ALA A 45 3.95 61.89 -0.95
N LYS A 46 2.97 61.03 -0.60
CA LYS A 46 1.53 61.31 -0.83
C LYS A 46 1.07 62.60 -0.13
N PHE A 47 1.49 62.80 1.12
CA PHE A 47 1.16 64.00 1.88
C PHE A 47 1.77 65.25 1.25
N TRP A 48 3.01 65.17 0.77
CA TRP A 48 3.67 66.28 0.10
C TRP A 48 3.04 66.60 -1.25
N GLN A 49 2.72 65.59 -2.06
CA GLN A 49 2.03 65.75 -3.35
C GLN A 49 0.68 66.47 -3.20
N ARG A 50 -0.04 66.28 -2.08
CA ARG A 50 -1.28 67.05 -1.80
C ARG A 50 -1.04 68.54 -1.58
N LYS A 51 0.18 68.94 -1.23
CA LYS A 51 0.54 70.34 -0.94
C LYS A 51 1.30 71.00 -2.09
N LYS A 52 2.18 70.26 -2.76
CA LYS A 52 3.07 70.77 -3.81
C LYS A 52 3.36 69.66 -4.83
N ASP A 53 3.31 70.02 -6.12
CA ASP A 53 3.67 69.13 -7.22
C ASP A 53 5.19 69.10 -7.51
N GLN A 54 6.00 69.81 -6.72
CA GLN A 54 7.45 69.88 -6.88
C GLN A 54 8.17 69.05 -5.81
N CYS A 55 9.21 68.34 -6.23
CA CYS A 55 10.03 67.50 -5.37
C CYS A 55 10.70 68.37 -4.29
N PRO A 56 10.69 67.97 -3.00
CA PRO A 56 11.32 68.72 -1.93
C PRO A 56 12.82 68.99 -2.18
N ASP A 57 13.50 68.05 -2.86
CA ASP A 57 14.95 68.05 -3.00
C ASP A 57 15.41 68.65 -4.34
N CYS A 58 14.85 68.21 -5.48
CA CYS A 58 15.29 68.68 -6.80
C CYS A 58 14.42 69.80 -7.40
N LYS A 59 13.29 70.15 -6.77
CA LYS A 59 12.30 71.14 -7.23
C LYS A 59 11.65 70.84 -8.59
N GLY A 60 11.98 69.71 -9.23
CA GLY A 60 11.32 69.21 -10.44
C GLY A 60 9.96 68.56 -10.15
N ASN A 61 9.25 68.12 -11.20
CA ASN A 61 7.93 67.47 -11.06
C ASN A 61 8.00 66.23 -10.15
N PHE A 62 7.18 66.21 -9.10
CA PHE A 62 7.24 65.20 -8.05
C PHE A 62 6.45 63.95 -8.40
N LYS A 63 7.01 63.14 -9.31
CA LYS A 63 6.54 61.78 -9.59
C LYS A 63 7.36 60.78 -8.80
N VAL A 64 6.70 59.90 -8.05
CA VAL A 64 7.37 58.83 -7.29
C VAL A 64 7.30 57.49 -8.00
N LYS A 65 8.40 56.73 -7.89
CA LYS A 65 8.54 55.35 -8.36
C LYS A 65 8.86 54.44 -7.17
N GLN A 66 8.70 53.13 -7.35
CA GLN A 66 9.15 52.17 -6.34
C GLN A 66 10.67 52.31 -6.15
N ALA A 67 11.15 52.32 -4.89
CA ALA A 67 12.56 52.49 -4.61
C ALA A 67 13.43 51.38 -5.25
N HIS A 68 14.69 51.67 -5.58
CA HIS A 68 15.59 50.73 -6.23
C HIS A 68 15.71 49.41 -5.45
N ARG A 69 15.86 48.28 -6.16
CA ARG A 69 15.83 46.93 -5.55
C ARG A 69 16.83 46.80 -4.39
N LEU A 70 18.05 47.31 -4.56
CA LEU A 70 19.09 47.28 -3.52
C LEU A 70 18.66 48.04 -2.25
N ILE A 71 17.99 49.19 -2.38
CA ILE A 71 17.51 49.96 -1.23
C ILE A 71 16.44 49.17 -0.47
N ARG A 72 15.54 48.50 -1.19
CA ARG A 72 14.52 47.63 -0.57
C ARG A 72 15.14 46.43 0.12
N GLU A 73 16.15 45.81 -0.47
CA GLU A 73 16.89 44.70 0.13
C GLU A 73 17.60 45.15 1.42
N GLU A 74 18.27 46.29 1.41
CA GLU A 74 18.95 46.84 2.61
C GLU A 74 17.96 47.24 3.71
N LEU A 75 16.83 47.87 3.35
CA LEU A 75 15.75 48.15 4.30
C LEU A 75 15.15 46.87 4.90
N SER A 76 15.01 45.80 4.11
CA SER A 76 14.44 44.54 4.59
C SER A 76 15.35 43.79 5.58
N LYS A 77 16.67 43.97 5.47
CA LYS A 77 17.66 43.38 6.38
C LYS A 77 17.84 44.17 7.68
N MET A 78 17.29 45.39 7.77
CA MET A 78 17.41 46.18 8.98
C MET A 78 16.73 45.49 10.15
N THR A 79 17.47 45.40 11.25
CA THR A 79 16.99 44.89 12.52
C THR A 79 16.77 46.01 13.52
N PHE A 80 15.69 45.87 14.27
CA PHE A 80 15.22 46.83 15.25
C PHE A 80 15.05 46.15 16.61
N GLN A 81 15.27 46.92 17.67
CA GLN A 81 14.95 46.56 19.04
C GLN A 81 13.52 46.98 19.36
N CYS A 82 12.81 46.14 20.12
CA CYS A 82 11.48 46.46 20.62
C CYS A 82 11.55 47.62 21.61
N VAL A 83 10.58 48.54 21.59
CA VAL A 83 10.44 49.57 22.64
C VAL A 83 10.30 48.98 24.06
N ASN A 84 9.81 47.73 24.16
CA ASN A 84 9.69 46.99 25.42
C ASN A 84 10.96 46.21 25.79
N GLU A 85 12.12 46.53 25.22
CA GLU A 85 13.40 45.91 25.57
C GLU A 85 13.72 46.04 27.07
N PHE A 86 13.47 47.22 27.65
CA PHE A 86 13.60 47.45 29.09
C PHE A 86 12.67 46.57 29.95
N GLN A 87 11.58 46.05 29.37
CA GLN A 87 10.67 45.12 30.03
C GLN A 87 11.04 43.65 29.79
N GLY A 88 12.09 43.38 29.01
CA GLY A 88 12.64 42.05 28.76
C GLY A 88 12.52 41.56 27.31
N CYS A 89 11.98 42.36 26.39
CA CYS A 89 11.86 41.95 24.99
C CYS A 89 13.21 42.04 24.26
N LYS A 90 13.88 40.89 24.08
CA LYS A 90 15.17 40.80 23.35
C LYS A 90 15.03 40.30 21.91
N ALA A 91 13.83 40.35 21.35
CA ALA A 91 13.59 39.84 20.00
C ALA A 91 14.23 40.79 18.96
N PRO A 92 15.08 40.28 18.04
CA PRO A 92 15.48 41.05 16.88
C PRO A 92 14.31 41.13 15.90
N ILE A 93 13.90 42.34 15.51
CA ILE A 93 12.70 42.56 14.69
C ILE A 93 13.12 43.11 13.33
N LEU A 94 12.72 42.45 12.24
CA LEU A 94 12.93 42.97 10.88
C LEU A 94 11.94 44.09 10.58
N MET A 95 12.31 45.03 9.69
CA MET A 95 11.47 46.16 9.29
C MET A 95 10.03 45.76 8.93
N ASN A 96 9.87 44.66 8.20
CA ASN A 96 8.57 44.18 7.73
C ASN A 96 7.70 43.61 8.86
N ASP A 97 8.32 43.13 9.94
CA ASP A 97 7.65 42.43 11.04
C ASP A 97 7.37 43.34 12.23
N VAL A 98 7.81 44.60 12.21
CA VAL A 98 7.66 45.56 13.30
C VAL A 98 6.20 45.69 13.77
N LEU A 99 5.27 45.87 12.83
CA LEU A 99 3.85 46.02 13.15
C LEU A 99 3.26 44.77 13.77
N GLN A 100 3.64 43.61 13.23
CA GLN A 100 3.17 42.33 13.72
C GLN A 100 3.69 42.10 15.14
N HIS A 101 4.98 42.30 15.35
CA HIS A 101 5.61 42.22 16.66
C HIS A 101 4.97 43.19 17.66
N ALA A 102 4.72 44.45 17.31
CA ALA A 102 4.11 45.43 18.23
C ALA A 102 2.68 45.03 18.69
N LYS A 103 1.96 44.24 17.90
CA LYS A 103 0.65 43.67 18.25
C LYS A 103 0.77 42.45 19.16
N GLU A 104 1.80 41.65 18.97
CA GLU A 104 1.96 40.33 19.61
C GLU A 104 3.05 40.28 20.71
N CYS A 105 3.73 41.39 20.94
CA CYS A 105 4.83 41.49 21.89
C CYS A 105 4.36 41.09 23.30
N GLN A 106 4.88 39.96 23.78
CA GLN A 106 4.52 39.40 25.09
C GLN A 106 4.88 40.32 26.28
N PHE A 107 5.79 41.26 26.06
CA PHE A 107 6.23 42.24 27.06
C PHE A 107 5.45 43.53 26.99
N LYS A 108 4.55 43.71 26.00
CA LYS A 108 3.69 44.88 25.93
C LYS A 108 2.83 44.96 27.18
N ASN A 109 2.85 46.11 27.84
CA ASN A 109 2.02 46.35 29.01
C ASN A 109 0.55 46.52 28.58
N VAL A 110 -0.32 45.66 29.09
CA VAL A 110 -1.77 45.69 28.85
C VAL A 110 -2.49 46.06 30.14
N LYS A 111 -3.56 46.84 30.02
CA LYS A 111 -4.40 47.25 31.14
C LYS A 111 -5.72 46.49 31.11
N CYS A 112 -6.09 45.88 32.22
CA CYS A 112 -7.42 45.33 32.45
C CYS A 112 -8.35 46.41 33.01
N LEU A 113 -9.65 46.28 32.73
CA LEU A 113 -10.70 47.12 33.32
C LEU A 113 -10.82 46.99 34.85
N CYS A 114 -10.27 45.93 35.45
CA CYS A 114 -10.20 45.82 36.91
C CYS A 114 -9.08 46.69 37.53
N GLY A 115 -8.33 47.43 36.72
CA GLY A 115 -7.20 48.26 37.14
C GLY A 115 -5.83 47.55 37.12
N TRP A 116 -5.79 46.24 36.86
CA TRP A 116 -4.51 45.51 36.71
C TRP A 116 -3.77 45.97 35.46
N SER A 117 -2.45 46.14 35.57
CA SER A 117 -1.56 46.42 34.45
C SER A 117 -0.37 45.47 34.53
N GLY A 118 -0.02 44.83 33.43
CA GLY A 118 1.14 43.97 33.36
C GLY A 118 1.48 43.53 31.94
N PRO A 119 2.56 42.75 31.75
CA PRO A 119 2.96 42.26 30.44
C PRO A 119 1.89 41.32 29.87
N GLN A 120 1.69 41.37 28.55
CA GLN A 120 0.72 40.56 27.81
C GLN A 120 0.89 39.05 28.07
N SER A 121 2.11 38.56 28.33
CA SER A 121 2.37 37.18 28.74
C SER A 121 1.61 36.76 30.01
N LYS A 122 1.48 37.67 30.97
CA LYS A 122 0.78 37.43 32.24
C LYS A 122 -0.71 37.73 32.17
N GLN A 123 -1.19 38.26 31.04
CA GLN A 123 -2.60 38.58 30.85
C GLN A 123 -3.49 37.34 30.99
N LYS A 124 -3.15 36.22 30.34
CA LYS A 124 -3.96 34.98 30.44
C LYS A 124 -4.05 34.45 31.87
N GLN A 125 -2.97 34.55 32.64
CA GLN A 125 -2.96 34.16 34.06
C GLN A 125 -3.84 35.10 34.89
N HIS A 126 -3.80 36.40 34.60
CA HIS A 126 -4.69 37.37 35.21
C HIS A 126 -6.17 37.11 34.85
N GLU A 127 -6.48 36.78 33.59
CA GLU A 127 -7.85 36.47 33.14
C GLU A 127 -8.50 35.32 33.93
N GLN A 128 -7.71 34.35 34.44
CA GLN A 128 -8.22 33.24 35.24
C GLN A 128 -8.68 33.65 36.64
N THR A 129 -8.09 34.71 37.22
CA THR A 129 -8.40 35.17 38.59
C THR A 129 -9.15 36.50 38.61
N CYS A 130 -9.31 37.15 37.45
CA CYS A 130 -9.95 38.44 37.32
C CYS A 130 -11.47 38.32 37.25
N GLN A 131 -12.16 38.99 38.18
CA GLN A 131 -13.62 39.02 38.24
C GLN A 131 -14.26 39.59 36.96
N GLN A 132 -13.58 40.49 36.22
CA GLN A 132 -14.10 41.04 34.96
C GLN A 132 -14.13 40.02 33.82
N PHE A 133 -13.33 38.96 33.92
CA PHE A 133 -13.27 37.87 32.94
C PHE A 133 -14.05 36.63 33.36
N ALA A 134 -14.63 36.62 34.57
CA ALA A 134 -15.55 35.57 34.99
C ALA A 134 -16.69 35.44 33.97
N THR A 135 -17.10 34.23 33.68
CA THR A 135 -18.19 33.95 32.75
C THR A 135 -19.51 33.87 33.50
N LYS A 136 -20.56 34.39 32.87
CA LYS A 136 -21.95 34.22 33.29
C LYS A 136 -22.74 33.70 32.10
N GLN A 137 -23.47 32.61 32.32
CA GLN A 137 -24.35 32.07 31.30
C GLN A 137 -25.49 33.06 31.01
N CYS A 138 -25.75 33.30 29.73
CA CYS A 138 -26.90 34.06 29.30
C CYS A 138 -28.20 33.31 29.56
N ASN A 139 -29.18 33.95 30.18
CA ASN A 139 -30.46 33.30 30.45
C ASN A 139 -31.25 32.99 29.16
N ILE A 140 -30.99 33.70 28.07
CA ILE A 140 -31.74 33.62 26.81
C ILE A 140 -31.06 32.66 25.83
N CYS A 141 -29.84 32.97 25.37
CA CYS A 141 -29.13 32.16 24.38
C CYS A 141 -28.31 31.00 24.98
N LYS A 142 -28.23 30.89 26.31
CA LYS A 142 -27.48 29.87 27.06
C LYS A 142 -25.96 29.85 26.84
N GLU A 143 -25.42 30.86 26.16
CA GLU A 143 -23.98 31.01 25.94
C GLU A 143 -23.26 31.55 27.18
N ASP A 144 -22.03 31.10 27.43
CA ASP A 144 -21.19 31.59 28.51
C ASP A 144 -20.48 32.88 28.11
N ILE A 145 -20.85 34.00 28.74
CA ILE A 145 -20.36 35.34 28.37
C ILE A 145 -19.47 35.88 29.48
N LYS A 146 -18.28 36.36 29.12
CA LYS A 146 -17.39 37.09 30.03
C LYS A 146 -18.12 38.34 30.57
N LEU A 147 -18.08 38.60 31.88
CA LEU A 147 -18.79 39.71 32.52
C LEU A 147 -18.52 41.08 31.87
N VAL A 148 -17.26 41.33 31.46
CA VAL A 148 -16.87 42.53 30.70
C VAL A 148 -17.67 42.75 29.41
N LYS A 149 -18.13 41.68 28.75
CA LYS A 149 -18.94 41.72 27.53
C LYS A 149 -20.42 41.49 27.78
N TYR A 150 -20.82 41.25 29.02
CA TYR A 150 -22.21 40.91 29.35
C TYR A 150 -23.17 42.08 29.10
N GLN A 151 -22.74 43.32 29.38
CA GLN A 151 -23.56 44.52 29.13
C GLN A 151 -23.75 44.81 27.63
N SER A 152 -22.80 44.41 26.79
CA SER A 152 -22.86 44.57 25.33
C SER A 152 -23.31 43.29 24.61
N HIS A 153 -23.76 42.27 25.36
CA HIS A 153 -24.20 41.01 24.77
C HIS A 153 -25.54 41.17 24.06
N ASN A 154 -25.53 40.98 22.74
CA ASN A 154 -26.74 40.96 21.92
C ASN A 154 -27.13 39.52 21.60
N CYS A 155 -28.06 38.97 22.39
CA CYS A 155 -28.56 37.60 22.22
C CYS A 155 -29.07 37.33 20.80
N PHE A 156 -29.73 38.32 20.19
CA PHE A 156 -30.31 38.19 18.87
C PHE A 156 -29.24 38.05 17.78
N GLN A 157 -28.17 38.81 17.87
CA GLN A 157 -27.05 38.71 16.93
C GLN A 157 -26.36 37.34 17.03
N GLU A 158 -26.15 36.83 18.25
CA GLU A 158 -25.55 35.51 18.44
C GLU A 158 -26.46 34.40 17.89
N LEU A 159 -27.76 34.45 18.19
CA LEU A 159 -28.73 33.48 17.66
C LEU A 159 -28.81 33.53 16.13
N LYS A 160 -28.75 34.73 15.54
CA LYS A 160 -28.70 34.88 14.07
C LYS A 160 -27.45 34.22 13.49
N GLN A 161 -26.28 34.43 14.09
CA GLN A 161 -25.04 33.80 13.64
C GLN A 161 -25.08 32.27 13.80
N GLN A 162 -25.70 31.76 14.87
CA GLN A 162 -25.91 30.32 15.04
C GLN A 162 -26.83 29.76 13.96
N LEU A 163 -27.92 30.46 13.61
CA LEU A 163 -28.82 30.08 12.53
C LEU A 163 -28.11 30.08 11.16
N GLU A 164 -27.29 31.09 10.88
CA GLU A 164 -26.47 31.16 9.65
C GLU A 164 -25.54 29.95 9.56
N LYS A 165 -24.81 29.63 10.63
CA LYS A 165 -23.92 28.46 10.69
C LYS A 165 -24.68 27.13 10.52
N ILE A 166 -25.84 26.99 11.14
CA ILE A 166 -26.68 25.79 11.00
C ILE A 166 -27.17 25.66 9.54
N THR A 167 -27.55 26.78 8.94
CA THR A 167 -28.01 26.85 7.55
C THR A 167 -26.90 26.45 6.57
N GLU A 168 -25.69 26.99 6.74
CA GLU A 168 -24.50 26.61 5.95
C GLU A 168 -24.21 25.10 6.07
N LYS A 169 -24.13 24.58 7.30
CA LYS A 169 -23.94 23.14 7.53
C LYS A 169 -25.03 22.27 6.90
N PHE A 170 -26.26 22.76 6.88
CA PHE A 170 -27.37 22.05 6.24
C PHE A 170 -27.20 21.99 4.72
N TYR A 171 -26.74 23.08 4.09
CA TYR A 171 -26.43 23.08 2.66
C TYR A 171 -25.27 22.14 2.33
N GLU A 172 -24.18 22.17 3.10
CA GLU A 172 -23.04 21.25 2.92
C GLU A 172 -23.48 19.78 3.07
N PHE A 173 -24.28 19.48 4.10
CA PHE A 173 -24.82 18.14 4.31
C PHE A 173 -25.73 17.69 3.15
N LYS A 174 -26.54 18.60 2.62
CA LYS A 174 -27.41 18.31 1.47
C LYS A 174 -26.60 17.96 0.22
N GLU A 175 -25.60 18.77 -0.13
CA GLU A 175 -24.75 18.52 -1.31
C GLU A 175 -23.99 17.20 -1.21
N THR A 176 -23.36 16.95 -0.06
CA THR A 176 -22.64 15.69 0.19
C THR A 176 -23.57 14.48 0.13
N SER A 177 -24.76 14.57 0.71
CA SER A 177 -25.77 13.50 0.64
C SER A 177 -26.24 13.24 -0.79
N GLU A 178 -26.50 14.29 -1.57
CA GLU A 178 -26.91 14.16 -2.98
C GLU A 178 -25.82 13.49 -3.83
N PHE A 179 -24.54 13.85 -3.60
CA PHE A 179 -23.41 13.21 -4.24
C PHE A 179 -23.34 11.71 -3.90
N SER A 180 -23.42 11.35 -2.61
CA SER A 180 -23.40 9.95 -2.17
C SER A 180 -24.58 9.15 -2.74
N ILE A 181 -25.78 9.73 -2.79
CA ILE A 181 -26.95 9.08 -3.41
C ILE A 181 -26.70 8.83 -4.90
N LYS A 182 -26.09 9.78 -5.61
CA LYS A 182 -25.77 9.63 -7.03
C LYS A 182 -24.75 8.52 -7.25
N GLU A 183 -23.70 8.45 -6.44
CA GLU A 183 -22.71 7.36 -6.51
C GLU A 183 -23.34 6.00 -6.26
N LEU A 184 -24.15 5.86 -5.21
CA LEU A 184 -24.86 4.61 -4.90
C LEU A 184 -25.76 4.17 -6.04
N LYS A 185 -26.51 5.10 -6.67
CA LYS A 185 -27.33 4.79 -7.85
C LYS A 185 -26.49 4.29 -9.02
N THR A 186 -25.34 4.91 -9.29
CA THR A 186 -24.44 4.45 -10.35
C THR A 186 -23.83 3.08 -10.07
N HIS A 187 -23.46 2.80 -8.82
CA HIS A 187 -22.95 1.49 -8.42
C HIS A 187 -24.03 0.41 -8.59
N ALA A 188 -25.23 0.65 -8.08
CA ALA A 188 -26.35 -0.26 -8.20
C ALA A 188 -26.70 -0.56 -9.67
N SER A 189 -26.64 0.43 -10.56
CA SER A 189 -26.85 0.22 -11.99
C SER A 189 -25.76 -0.65 -12.64
N LYS A 190 -24.49 -0.46 -12.27
CA LYS A 190 -23.38 -1.30 -12.76
C LYS A 190 -23.53 -2.74 -12.30
N GLU A 191 -23.77 -2.96 -11.01
CA GLU A 191 -24.01 -4.30 -10.46
C GLU A 191 -25.21 -4.99 -11.11
N SER A 192 -26.27 -4.24 -11.41
CA SER A 192 -27.45 -4.78 -12.12
C SER A 192 -27.10 -5.26 -13.53
N ASN A 193 -26.30 -4.48 -14.27
CA ASN A 193 -25.86 -4.83 -15.62
C ASN A 193 -24.90 -6.05 -15.60
N GLU A 194 -23.96 -6.09 -14.65
CA GLU A 194 -23.06 -7.23 -14.47
C GLU A 194 -23.83 -8.50 -14.13
N LEU A 195 -24.79 -8.40 -13.21
CA LEU A 195 -25.67 -9.52 -12.85
C LEU A 195 -26.46 -10.02 -14.06
N GLN A 196 -26.93 -9.13 -14.92
CA GLN A 196 -27.63 -9.50 -16.16
C GLN A 196 -26.70 -10.23 -17.14
N SER A 197 -25.45 -9.76 -17.30
CA SER A 197 -24.43 -10.41 -18.12
C SER A 197 -24.10 -11.82 -17.61
N VAL A 198 -23.85 -11.97 -16.32
CA VAL A 198 -23.56 -13.27 -15.68
C VAL A 198 -24.74 -14.22 -15.85
N LYS A 199 -25.98 -13.74 -15.68
CA LYS A 199 -27.18 -14.56 -15.93
C LYS A 199 -27.23 -15.07 -17.38
N GLN A 200 -26.82 -14.27 -18.35
CA GLN A 200 -26.78 -14.69 -19.76
C GLN A 200 -25.69 -15.73 -20.00
N GLN A 201 -24.51 -15.56 -19.42
CA GLN A 201 -23.43 -16.55 -19.48
C GLN A 201 -23.83 -17.89 -18.86
N ILE A 202 -24.46 -17.87 -17.68
CA ILE A 202 -24.96 -19.08 -17.01
C ILE A 202 -25.99 -19.82 -17.90
N LYS A 203 -26.87 -19.09 -18.60
CA LYS A 203 -27.81 -19.69 -19.55
C LYS A 203 -27.08 -20.41 -20.69
N GLY A 204 -26.05 -19.80 -21.27
CA GLY A 204 -25.22 -20.41 -22.32
C GLY A 204 -24.53 -21.69 -21.83
N ILE A 205 -23.81 -21.61 -20.70
CA ILE A 205 -23.14 -22.77 -20.08
C ILE A 205 -24.13 -23.90 -19.76
N THR A 206 -25.35 -23.55 -19.33
CA THR A 206 -26.40 -24.55 -19.05
C THR A 206 -26.83 -25.27 -20.33
N GLN A 207 -26.97 -24.56 -21.44
CA GLN A 207 -27.29 -25.17 -22.73
C GLN A 207 -26.17 -26.09 -23.23
N GLU A 208 -24.92 -25.63 -23.18
CA GLU A 208 -23.75 -26.43 -23.54
C GLU A 208 -23.63 -27.69 -22.67
N ASN A 209 -23.85 -27.58 -21.36
CA ASN A 209 -23.85 -28.73 -20.46
C ASN A 209 -24.95 -29.74 -20.80
N ASN A 210 -26.13 -29.28 -21.22
CA ASN A 210 -27.20 -30.17 -21.64
C ASN A 210 -26.85 -30.91 -22.94
N GLU A 211 -26.22 -30.21 -23.89
CA GLU A 211 -25.76 -30.83 -25.14
C GLU A 211 -24.63 -31.84 -24.89
N MET A 212 -23.64 -31.50 -24.07
CA MET A 212 -22.57 -32.42 -23.68
C MET A 212 -23.12 -33.66 -22.97
N LYS A 213 -24.14 -33.50 -22.11
CA LYS A 213 -24.82 -34.65 -21.47
C LYS A 213 -25.46 -35.57 -22.50
N LYS A 214 -26.11 -35.01 -23.53
CA LYS A 214 -26.71 -35.79 -24.62
C LYS A 214 -25.64 -36.54 -25.43
N GLN A 215 -24.56 -35.87 -25.79
CA GLN A 215 -23.43 -36.51 -26.49
C GLN A 215 -22.83 -37.64 -25.64
N LEU A 216 -22.70 -37.44 -24.33
CA LEU A 216 -22.20 -38.46 -23.42
C LEU A 216 -23.14 -39.67 -23.36
N THR A 217 -24.46 -39.47 -23.34
CA THR A 217 -25.43 -40.57 -23.40
C THR A 217 -25.35 -41.34 -24.71
N ASP A 218 -25.17 -40.65 -25.84
CA ASP A 218 -25.05 -41.27 -27.17
C ASP A 218 -23.76 -42.11 -27.27
N LEU A 219 -22.63 -41.55 -26.83
CA LEU A 219 -21.34 -42.26 -26.74
C LEU A 219 -21.43 -43.49 -25.82
N THR A 220 -22.08 -43.36 -24.67
CA THR A 220 -22.28 -44.48 -23.74
C THR A 220 -23.10 -45.59 -24.39
N GLN A 221 -24.14 -45.25 -25.15
CA GLN A 221 -24.94 -46.23 -25.87
C GLN A 221 -24.13 -46.90 -26.99
N LEU A 222 -23.31 -46.13 -27.71
CA LEU A 222 -22.44 -46.66 -28.75
C LEU A 222 -21.41 -47.65 -28.20
N LEU A 223 -20.80 -47.33 -27.06
CA LEU A 223 -19.88 -48.23 -26.35
C LEU A 223 -20.58 -49.53 -25.93
N LYS A 224 -21.79 -49.45 -25.35
CA LYS A 224 -22.58 -50.65 -25.01
C LYS A 224 -22.88 -51.52 -26.23
N ASN A 225 -23.21 -50.89 -27.36
CA ASN A 225 -23.46 -51.63 -28.61
C ASN A 225 -22.18 -52.29 -29.13
N GLN A 226 -21.04 -51.62 -29.06
CA GLN A 226 -19.74 -52.22 -29.42
C GLN A 226 -19.37 -53.37 -28.48
N GLU A 227 -19.55 -53.21 -27.16
CA GLU A 227 -19.33 -54.29 -26.19
C GLU A 227 -20.20 -55.51 -26.50
N GLN A 228 -21.48 -55.31 -26.86
CA GLN A 228 -22.36 -56.39 -27.28
C GLN A 228 -21.87 -57.07 -28.57
N GLN A 229 -21.42 -56.30 -29.56
CA GLN A 229 -20.83 -56.84 -30.79
C GLN A 229 -19.56 -57.64 -30.51
N PHE A 230 -18.63 -57.09 -29.72
CA PHE A 230 -17.41 -57.80 -29.30
C PHE A 230 -17.74 -59.08 -28.54
N LYS A 231 -18.73 -59.04 -27.65
CA LYS A 231 -19.19 -60.22 -26.92
C LYS A 231 -19.76 -61.28 -27.87
N GLN A 232 -20.59 -60.90 -28.84
CA GLN A 232 -21.11 -61.82 -29.86
C GLN A 232 -19.99 -62.45 -30.71
N VAL A 233 -18.97 -61.66 -31.09
CA VAL A 233 -17.81 -62.16 -31.84
C VAL A 233 -16.98 -63.13 -31.00
N ILE A 234 -16.74 -62.80 -29.73
CA ILE A 234 -16.03 -63.67 -28.79
C ILE A 234 -16.83 -64.96 -28.56
N ASP A 235 -18.14 -64.87 -28.33
CA ASP A 235 -19.01 -66.03 -28.12
C ASP A 235 -19.06 -66.91 -29.39
N ALA A 236 -19.12 -66.32 -30.59
CA ALA A 236 -19.07 -67.05 -31.85
C ALA A 236 -17.70 -67.72 -32.10
N GLN A 237 -16.59 -67.03 -31.79
CA GLN A 237 -15.24 -67.60 -31.83
C GLN A 237 -15.06 -68.69 -30.77
N GLN A 238 -15.63 -68.52 -29.57
CA GLN A 238 -15.62 -69.53 -28.52
C GLN A 238 -16.47 -70.73 -28.89
N GLN A 239 -17.61 -70.56 -29.58
CA GLN A 239 -18.38 -71.69 -30.10
C GLN A 239 -17.62 -72.44 -31.21
N GLN A 240 -16.87 -71.73 -32.07
CA GLN A 240 -15.97 -72.35 -33.04
C GLN A 240 -14.77 -73.04 -32.37
N GLN A 241 -14.19 -72.44 -31.32
CA GLN A 241 -13.09 -73.02 -30.54
C GLN A 241 -13.54 -74.12 -29.56
N GLN A 242 -14.78 -74.14 -29.09
CA GLN A 242 -15.33 -75.23 -28.29
C GLN A 242 -15.54 -76.52 -29.11
N GLN A 243 -15.49 -76.43 -30.45
CA GLN A 243 -15.33 -77.60 -31.33
C GLN A 243 -13.86 -78.08 -31.42
N GLN A 244 -12.90 -77.36 -30.83
CA GLN A 244 -11.48 -77.72 -30.76
C GLN A 244 -10.91 -77.43 -29.35
N GLN A 245 -11.12 -78.38 -28.43
CA GLN A 245 -10.41 -78.63 -27.17
C GLN A 245 -9.82 -77.45 -26.35
N GLN A 246 -10.35 -77.33 -25.12
CA GLN A 246 -9.67 -77.21 -23.81
C GLN A 246 -8.50 -76.21 -23.56
N GLN A 247 -8.68 -75.49 -22.43
CA GLN A 247 -7.70 -74.91 -21.48
C GLN A 247 -7.23 -73.45 -21.64
N GLY A 248 -7.60 -72.64 -20.63
CA GLY A 248 -6.64 -71.90 -19.79
C GLY A 248 -6.21 -70.48 -20.20
N PRO A 249 -5.84 -69.59 -19.26
CA PRO A 249 -6.34 -68.20 -19.26
C PRO A 249 -5.26 -67.09 -19.28
N PHE A 250 -5.74 -65.86 -19.60
CA PHE A 250 -5.35 -64.53 -19.07
C PHE A 250 -3.90 -63.99 -19.19
N LEU A 251 -3.77 -62.66 -19.41
CA LEU A 251 -3.03 -61.74 -18.50
C LEU A 251 -3.18 -60.25 -18.86
N THR A 252 -3.05 -59.45 -17.81
CA THR A 252 -3.52 -58.07 -17.58
C THR A 252 -2.40 -57.02 -17.50
N GLN A 253 -2.84 -55.76 -17.53
CA GLN A 253 -2.21 -54.45 -17.27
C GLN A 253 -1.05 -54.35 -16.24
N GLY A 254 -0.08 -53.46 -16.55
CA GLY A 254 0.71 -52.63 -15.61
C GLY A 254 1.90 -53.27 -14.85
N LYS A 255 3.14 -52.92 -15.20
CA LYS A 255 4.37 -53.40 -14.51
C LYS A 255 4.66 -52.62 -13.21
N LEU A 256 4.60 -53.34 -12.08
CA LEU A 256 5.18 -52.92 -10.79
C LEU A 256 6.66 -53.34 -10.75
N VAL A 257 7.54 -52.47 -10.24
CA VAL A 257 8.96 -52.78 -10.04
C VAL A 257 9.22 -52.95 -8.53
N GLU A 258 9.75 -54.10 -8.14
CA GLU A 258 10.07 -54.41 -6.75
C GLU A 258 11.18 -53.50 -6.21
N SER A 259 10.91 -52.75 -5.14
CA SER A 259 11.95 -52.09 -4.36
C SER A 259 12.37 -53.06 -3.25
N ARG A 260 13.66 -53.42 -3.20
CA ARG A 260 14.15 -54.51 -2.34
C ARG A 260 14.47 -54.11 -0.89
N GLN A 261 14.14 -52.90 -0.44
CA GLN A 261 14.68 -52.38 0.83
C GLN A 261 13.71 -51.66 1.76
N PHE A 262 12.49 -51.31 1.31
CA PHE A 262 11.52 -50.65 2.20
C PHE A 262 10.41 -51.59 2.61
N GLN A 263 10.16 -51.65 3.92
CA GLN A 263 9.06 -52.40 4.50
C GLN A 263 8.01 -51.46 5.11
N CYS A 264 6.75 -51.88 5.07
CA CYS A 264 5.70 -51.22 5.80
C CYS A 264 5.77 -51.47 7.31
N SER A 265 4.90 -50.82 8.09
CA SER A 265 4.73 -51.10 9.53
C SER A 265 4.31 -52.56 9.85
N LYS A 266 3.97 -53.35 8.84
CA LYS A 266 3.66 -54.78 8.91
C LYS A 266 4.70 -55.65 8.17
N ASN A 267 5.91 -55.14 7.92
CA ASN A 267 7.02 -55.84 7.26
C ASN A 267 6.83 -56.26 5.78
N HIS A 268 5.81 -55.75 5.08
CA HIS A 268 5.65 -56.00 3.64
C HIS A 268 6.52 -55.09 2.78
N MET A 269 7.04 -55.61 1.68
CA MET A 269 7.87 -54.86 0.74
C MET A 269 7.08 -53.75 0.02
N LEU A 270 7.67 -52.55 -0.05
CA LEU A 270 7.16 -51.44 -0.86
C LEU A 270 7.64 -51.58 -2.30
N GLN A 271 6.75 -51.29 -3.24
CA GLN A 271 7.03 -51.22 -4.66
C GLN A 271 7.06 -49.76 -5.13
N TYR A 272 7.92 -49.48 -6.10
CA TYR A 272 7.97 -48.15 -6.72
C TYR A 272 6.87 -48.04 -7.76
N TRP A 273 6.02 -47.03 -7.62
CA TRP A 273 4.82 -46.86 -8.41
C TRP A 273 5.02 -45.79 -9.48
N MET A 274 5.06 -46.22 -10.74
CA MET A 274 5.62 -45.40 -11.82
C MET A 274 4.66 -44.34 -12.37
N ASN A 275 3.33 -44.43 -12.21
CA ASN A 275 2.40 -43.42 -12.73
C ASN A 275 1.00 -43.51 -12.08
N PRO A 276 0.71 -42.76 -10.99
CA PRO A 276 -0.64 -42.72 -10.44
C PRO A 276 -1.61 -41.94 -11.36
N ASN A 277 -2.71 -42.57 -11.79
CA ASN A 277 -3.74 -42.00 -12.66
C ASN A 277 -5.12 -41.97 -11.99
N GLY A 278 -6.01 -41.09 -12.45
CA GLY A 278 -7.38 -41.02 -11.93
C GLY A 278 -7.48 -40.78 -10.42
N GLU A 279 -8.30 -41.57 -9.73
CA GLU A 279 -8.57 -41.46 -8.29
C GLU A 279 -7.31 -41.63 -7.42
N ASP A 280 -6.27 -42.27 -7.95
CA ASP A 280 -5.03 -42.54 -7.23
C ASP A 280 -4.20 -41.29 -6.90
N ARG A 281 -4.38 -40.19 -7.65
CA ARG A 281 -3.74 -38.90 -7.34
C ARG A 281 -4.26 -38.26 -6.05
N THR A 282 -5.42 -38.72 -5.56
CA THR A 282 -6.04 -38.21 -4.33
C THR A 282 -5.61 -38.99 -3.08
N LYS A 283 -4.83 -40.07 -3.23
CA LYS A 283 -4.36 -40.87 -2.09
C LYS A 283 -3.42 -40.04 -1.22
N LYS A 284 -3.62 -40.13 0.10
CA LYS A 284 -2.85 -39.40 1.11
C LYS A 284 -1.62 -40.20 1.51
N CYS A 285 -0.50 -39.53 1.72
CA CYS A 285 0.68 -40.16 2.28
C CYS A 285 0.40 -40.65 3.71
N PHE A 286 0.72 -41.90 4.01
CA PHE A 286 0.51 -42.50 5.34
C PHE A 286 1.25 -41.76 6.46
N LYS A 287 2.47 -41.26 6.18
CA LYS A 287 3.29 -40.60 7.21
C LYS A 287 2.89 -39.14 7.45
N CYS A 288 2.66 -38.34 6.41
CA CYS A 288 2.36 -36.91 6.58
C CYS A 288 0.90 -36.51 6.33
N GLN A 289 0.04 -37.45 5.92
CA GLN A 289 -1.39 -37.27 5.64
C GLN A 289 -1.72 -36.24 4.54
N LYS A 290 -0.70 -35.66 3.88
CA LYS A 290 -0.89 -34.74 2.76
C LYS A 290 -1.22 -35.52 1.49
N THR A 291 -2.16 -35.00 0.71
CA THR A 291 -2.38 -35.40 -0.68
C THR A 291 -1.20 -34.88 -1.50
N GLN A 292 -0.43 -35.77 -2.10
CA GLN A 292 0.68 -35.39 -2.98
C GLN A 292 0.70 -36.30 -4.20
N VAL A 293 0.82 -35.68 -5.38
CA VAL A 293 1.11 -36.36 -6.65
C VAL A 293 2.45 -37.12 -6.63
N ASN A 294 3.29 -36.88 -5.61
CA ASN A 294 4.61 -37.48 -5.43
C ASN A 294 4.60 -38.71 -4.49
N CYS A 295 3.44 -39.31 -4.24
CA CYS A 295 3.32 -40.66 -3.65
C CYS A 295 3.83 -41.71 -4.64
N ARG A 296 5.10 -42.13 -4.48
CA ARG A 296 5.77 -43.05 -5.40
C ARG A 296 6.07 -44.43 -4.80
N TYR A 297 5.83 -44.63 -3.50
CA TYR A 297 5.93 -45.96 -2.88
C TYR A 297 4.55 -46.47 -2.49
N CYS A 298 4.21 -47.69 -2.90
CA CYS A 298 2.97 -48.36 -2.49
C CYS A 298 3.29 -49.72 -1.88
N CYS A 299 2.50 -50.12 -0.89
CA CYS A 299 2.48 -51.50 -0.43
C CYS A 299 1.27 -52.20 -1.05
N PRO A 300 1.45 -53.18 -1.95
CA PRO A 300 0.32 -53.85 -2.61
C PRO A 300 -0.56 -54.62 -1.61
N LEU A 301 0.00 -55.06 -0.48
CA LEU A 301 -0.72 -55.84 0.54
C LEU A 301 -1.48 -54.99 1.56
N CYS A 302 -1.06 -53.74 1.78
CA CYS A 302 -1.66 -52.87 2.78
C CYS A 302 -2.33 -51.63 2.17
N CYS A 303 -2.29 -51.49 0.85
CA CYS A 303 -2.87 -50.38 0.10
C CYS A 303 -2.54 -48.98 0.65
N PHE A 304 -1.36 -48.82 1.27
CA PHE A 304 -0.91 -47.52 1.76
C PHE A 304 0.21 -46.96 0.89
N PHE A 305 0.32 -45.64 0.92
CA PHE A 305 1.17 -44.86 0.03
C PHE A 305 2.11 -43.99 0.84
N VAL A 306 3.35 -43.83 0.37
CA VAL A 306 4.32 -42.92 0.98
C VAL A 306 4.91 -42.00 -0.07
N CYS A 307 4.95 -40.70 0.22
CA CYS A 307 5.55 -39.71 -0.67
C CYS A 307 7.07 -39.67 -0.54
N LEU A 308 7.73 -39.17 -1.58
CA LEU A 308 9.19 -39.06 -1.64
C LEU A 308 9.79 -38.13 -0.56
N LYS A 309 8.99 -37.25 0.04
CA LYS A 309 9.40 -36.43 1.20
C LYS A 309 9.43 -37.23 2.50
N CYS A 310 8.53 -38.21 2.63
CA CYS A 310 8.37 -39.04 3.83
C CYS A 310 9.17 -40.34 3.76
N GLN A 311 9.52 -40.77 2.56
CA GLN A 311 10.42 -41.88 2.29
C GLN A 311 11.35 -41.47 1.16
N GLU A 312 12.61 -41.23 1.51
CA GLU A 312 13.61 -40.75 0.56
C GLU A 312 13.85 -41.78 -0.56
N PRO A 313 13.97 -41.35 -1.82
CA PRO A 313 14.24 -42.26 -2.94
C PRO A 313 15.61 -42.91 -2.85
N GLU A 314 15.68 -44.19 -3.18
CA GLU A 314 16.96 -44.89 -3.36
C GLU A 314 17.55 -44.58 -4.73
N LEU A 315 18.76 -44.01 -4.72
CA LEU A 315 19.54 -43.76 -5.92
C LEU A 315 20.74 -44.71 -5.90
N THR A 316 20.84 -45.57 -6.90
CA THR A 316 21.99 -46.45 -7.06
C THR A 316 22.96 -45.85 -8.07
N LYS A 317 24.27 -46.07 -7.87
CA LYS A 317 25.27 -45.70 -8.88
C LYS A 317 25.57 -46.94 -9.72
N ASN A 318 25.58 -46.79 -11.04
CA ASN A 318 26.10 -47.81 -11.92
C ASN A 318 27.64 -47.83 -11.82
N PRO A 319 28.27 -48.92 -11.36
CA PRO A 319 29.72 -48.99 -11.17
C PRO A 319 30.50 -48.84 -12.48
N HIS A 320 29.91 -49.18 -13.63
CA HIS A 320 30.59 -49.17 -14.92
C HIS A 320 30.54 -47.82 -15.64
N GLU A 321 29.50 -47.02 -15.40
CA GLU A 321 29.25 -45.78 -16.16
C GLU A 321 29.34 -44.50 -15.32
N ASN A 322 29.55 -44.62 -14.00
CA ASN A 322 29.47 -43.50 -13.05
C ASN A 322 28.17 -42.69 -13.18
N THR A 323 27.08 -43.36 -13.60
CA THR A 323 25.75 -42.78 -13.79
C THR A 323 24.87 -43.09 -12.59
N VAL A 324 23.98 -42.16 -12.25
CA VAL A 324 23.00 -42.36 -11.17
C VAL A 324 21.74 -42.97 -11.78
N LEU A 325 21.22 -44.02 -11.14
CA LEU A 325 19.97 -44.67 -11.50
C LEU A 325 18.85 -44.19 -10.57
N CYS A 326 17.64 -44.08 -11.10
CA CYS A 326 16.46 -43.74 -10.32
C CYS A 326 16.00 -44.94 -9.45
N PRO A 327 14.98 -44.78 -8.58
CA PRO A 327 14.47 -45.88 -7.76
C PRO A 327 13.92 -47.08 -8.55
N ALA A 328 13.50 -46.86 -9.81
CA ALA A 328 13.11 -47.92 -10.74
C ALA A 328 14.29 -48.51 -11.54
N ARG A 329 15.54 -48.10 -11.23
CA ARG A 329 16.80 -48.50 -11.88
C ARG A 329 17.00 -48.04 -13.32
N HIS A 330 16.24 -47.06 -13.79
CA HIS A 330 16.47 -46.43 -15.09
C HIS A 330 17.58 -45.38 -14.99
N LYS A 331 18.24 -45.09 -16.12
CA LYS A 331 19.32 -44.11 -16.22
C LYS A 331 18.78 -42.69 -16.08
N ILE A 332 19.38 -41.91 -15.16
CA ILE A 332 19.05 -40.49 -15.01
C ILE A 332 19.93 -39.67 -15.97
N THR A 333 19.30 -38.88 -16.83
CA THR A 333 19.97 -37.97 -17.77
C THR A 333 20.03 -36.55 -17.21
N LYS A 334 21.11 -35.82 -17.49
CA LYS A 334 21.28 -34.43 -17.02
C LYS A 334 20.27 -33.50 -17.72
N LYS A 335 19.56 -32.68 -16.94
CA LYS A 335 18.59 -31.69 -17.43
C LYS A 335 18.83 -30.34 -16.78
N ILE A 336 19.04 -29.31 -17.60
CA ILE A 336 19.46 -27.98 -17.14
C ILE A 336 18.26 -27.03 -16.98
N PHE A 337 17.23 -27.16 -17.83
CA PHE A 337 16.08 -26.25 -17.86
C PHE A 337 14.75 -26.97 -17.66
N GLY A 338 13.78 -26.26 -17.07
CA GLY A 338 12.40 -26.74 -16.90
C GLY A 338 12.24 -27.92 -15.94
N LEU A 339 13.23 -28.15 -15.06
CA LEU A 339 13.19 -29.23 -14.08
C LEU A 339 12.36 -28.81 -12.86
N ILE A 340 11.40 -29.66 -12.48
CA ILE A 340 10.71 -29.62 -11.17
C ILE A 340 11.18 -30.85 -10.39
N CYS A 341 11.84 -30.65 -9.26
CA CYS A 341 12.39 -31.74 -8.47
C CYS A 341 11.25 -32.49 -7.74
N THR A 342 11.08 -33.78 -8.01
CA THR A 342 10.05 -34.64 -7.37
C THR A 342 10.29 -34.91 -5.89
N VAL A 343 11.48 -34.57 -5.39
CA VAL A 343 11.88 -34.77 -3.98
C VAL A 343 11.58 -33.52 -3.14
N CYS A 344 11.96 -32.33 -3.62
CA CYS A 344 11.79 -31.08 -2.87
C CYS A 344 10.66 -30.17 -3.38
N ASP A 345 10.02 -30.52 -4.50
CA ASP A 345 8.99 -29.75 -5.21
C ASP A 345 9.43 -28.37 -5.72
N LYS A 346 10.73 -28.06 -5.69
CA LYS A 346 11.27 -26.81 -6.25
C LYS A 346 11.33 -26.88 -7.76
N ASN A 347 10.96 -25.80 -8.44
CA ASN A 347 11.22 -25.60 -9.86
C ASN A 347 12.61 -24.97 -10.09
N SER A 348 13.05 -24.89 -11.35
CA SER A 348 14.40 -24.40 -11.67
C SER A 348 14.71 -22.98 -11.18
N SER A 349 13.71 -22.09 -11.04
CA SER A 349 13.93 -20.72 -10.53
C SER A 349 14.05 -20.65 -9.00
N GLN A 350 13.62 -21.70 -8.29
CA GLN A 350 13.70 -21.80 -6.83
C GLN A 350 14.98 -22.54 -6.35
N MET A 351 15.79 -23.04 -7.28
CA MET A 351 17.05 -23.74 -7.00
C MET A 351 18.23 -22.75 -6.98
N LYS A 352 19.18 -22.95 -6.07
CA LYS A 352 20.47 -22.22 -6.05
C LYS A 352 21.30 -22.56 -7.29
N THR A 353 21.27 -23.82 -7.70
CA THR A 353 21.92 -24.29 -8.93
C THR A 353 20.84 -24.85 -9.86
N PRO A 354 20.45 -24.13 -10.93
CA PRO A 354 19.42 -24.59 -11.84
C PRO A 354 19.86 -25.86 -12.56
N GLY A 355 18.96 -26.85 -12.56
CA GLY A 355 19.15 -28.14 -13.20
C GLY A 355 19.27 -29.32 -12.24
N GLY A 356 19.51 -30.49 -12.81
CA GLY A 356 19.56 -31.75 -12.10
C GLY A 356 19.59 -32.92 -13.08
N GLY A 357 18.94 -34.01 -12.70
CA GLY A 357 18.72 -35.16 -13.55
C GLY A 357 17.27 -35.56 -13.61
N ASP A 358 16.81 -36.00 -14.76
CA ASP A 358 15.50 -36.62 -14.95
C ASP A 358 15.63 -38.03 -15.53
N CYS A 359 14.69 -38.87 -15.13
CA CYS A 359 14.48 -40.20 -15.69
C CYS A 359 13.30 -40.11 -16.66
N THR A 360 13.57 -40.29 -17.94
CA THR A 360 12.56 -40.25 -19.00
C THR A 360 11.57 -41.41 -18.94
N GLU A 361 11.90 -42.49 -18.22
CA GLU A 361 11.09 -43.71 -18.14
C GLU A 361 10.09 -43.74 -16.96
N CYS A 362 10.31 -42.97 -15.89
CA CYS A 362 9.46 -43.02 -14.70
C CYS A 362 9.10 -41.67 -14.08
N ASP A 363 9.18 -40.59 -14.87
CA ASP A 363 8.79 -39.22 -14.47
C ASP A 363 9.42 -38.78 -13.13
N PHE A 364 10.63 -39.29 -12.87
CA PHE A 364 11.40 -38.99 -11.67
C PHE A 364 12.42 -37.90 -12.01
N ALA A 365 12.41 -36.80 -11.26
CA ALA A 365 13.30 -35.67 -11.49
C ALA A 365 13.93 -35.23 -10.17
N ILE A 366 15.25 -35.09 -10.13
CA ILE A 366 15.98 -34.70 -8.92
C ILE A 366 16.94 -33.55 -9.23
N CYS A 367 16.89 -32.47 -8.45
CA CYS A 367 17.81 -31.34 -8.61
C CYS A 367 19.22 -31.65 -8.09
N PHE A 368 20.23 -30.89 -8.54
CA PHE A 368 21.61 -31.07 -8.08
C PHE A 368 21.76 -30.95 -6.55
N GLU A 369 21.05 -30.02 -5.92
CA GLU A 369 21.07 -29.88 -4.44
C GLU A 369 20.59 -31.16 -3.73
N CYS A 370 19.51 -31.78 -4.24
CA CYS A 370 19.02 -33.04 -3.70
C CYS A 370 19.97 -34.20 -4.04
N LEU A 371 20.62 -34.17 -5.20
CA LEU A 371 21.59 -35.20 -5.59
C LEU A 371 22.88 -35.14 -4.75
N GLU A 372 23.31 -33.95 -4.36
CA GLU A 372 24.55 -33.71 -3.61
C GLU A 372 24.39 -33.80 -2.09
N ASN A 373 23.16 -33.74 -1.60
CA ASN A 373 22.87 -33.79 -0.17
C ASN A 373 23.30 -35.16 0.41
N GLU A 374 24.13 -35.09 1.46
CA GLU A 374 24.74 -36.22 2.17
C GLU A 374 23.71 -37.30 2.57
N ARG A 375 22.47 -36.90 2.86
CA ARG A 375 21.36 -37.82 3.15
C ARG A 375 21.07 -38.82 2.01
N TYR A 376 21.30 -38.41 0.75
CA TYR A 376 21.14 -39.26 -0.44
C TYR A 376 22.44 -39.96 -0.86
N LYS A 377 23.62 -39.43 -0.47
CA LYS A 377 24.92 -40.07 -0.73
C LYS A 377 25.16 -41.30 0.16
N GLY A 378 24.62 -41.32 1.38
CA GLY A 378 24.85 -42.40 2.36
C GLY A 378 24.23 -43.77 2.06
N ARG A 379 23.47 -43.93 0.96
CA ARG A 379 22.83 -45.20 0.55
C ARG A 379 23.21 -45.66 -0.85
N THR A 380 24.25 -45.10 -1.46
CA THR A 380 24.86 -45.74 -2.64
C THR A 380 25.56 -47.01 -2.17
N GLN A 381 24.81 -48.11 -2.03
CA GLN A 381 25.40 -49.43 -1.91
C GLN A 381 26.23 -49.68 -3.17
N GLN A 382 27.51 -49.98 -2.99
CA GLN A 382 28.23 -50.77 -3.97
C GLN A 382 27.46 -52.08 -4.09
N CYS A 383 27.03 -52.42 -5.32
CA CYS A 383 26.41 -53.72 -5.59
C CYS A 383 27.37 -54.81 -5.07
N PRO A 384 26.90 -55.86 -4.37
CA PRO A 384 27.73 -57.04 -4.17
C PRO A 384 28.08 -57.57 -5.56
N VAL A 385 29.38 -57.69 -5.85
CA VAL A 385 29.87 -58.39 -7.02
C VAL A 385 29.35 -59.83 -6.92
N GLN A 386 28.45 -60.23 -7.82
CA GLN A 386 28.14 -61.63 -8.10
C GLN A 386 29.01 -62.10 -9.25
#